data_AF-A0A1F7CXW1-F1
#
_entry.id   AF-A0A1F7CXW1-F1
#
_cell.length_a   1.000
_cell.length_b   1.000
_cell.length_c   1.000
_cell.angle_alpha   90.00
_cell.angle_beta   90.00
_cell.angle_gamma   90.00
#
_symmetry.space_group_name_H-M   'P 1'
#
loop_
_entity.id
_entity.type
_entity.pdbx_description
1 polymer ?
#
loop_
_entity_poly.entity_id
_entity_poly.type
_entity_poly.pdbx_seq_one_letter_code
_entity_poly.pdbx_strand_id
1 'polypeptide(L)'
;MRFLCIHKGSSRILATLLCAAAVGIFFLRGSKDTSFAAPDPWEPYPILESCTRDDAQYATMFFNTNAFIDWPEKYHTAVNEIIEEYLQPPTNIACFNQVLIPLDASSKLAALASTLPPWQDPGDLAMLDRNDYGIVLLEFLRIYECALFDQNFHPYLVMDIIREKFEAAAGGGPMSFVLEDFVFEDLEREIIYRKRIIEQELATARPALERALVVVSSLTRLSPIDVELECLQRASLDLRNGLGLAADASVCMPKGWDAKDPLRDL
;
A
#
# COMPACT_ATOMS: atom_id res chain seq x y z
N MET A 1 40.05 60.83 29.68
CA MET A 1 39.46 62.14 29.30
C MET A 1 38.53 61.92 28.10
N ARG A 2 37.27 62.38 28.22
CA ARG A 2 36.25 62.65 27.16
C ARG A 2 35.80 61.42 26.33
N PHE A 3 34.68 60.75 26.66
CA PHE A 3 33.26 61.12 26.41
C PHE A 3 32.97 61.74 25.03
N LEU A 4 32.18 61.00 24.24
CA LEU A 4 31.14 61.54 23.36
C LEU A 4 30.03 60.49 23.21
N CYS A 5 28.93 60.71 23.92
CA CYS A 5 27.61 60.17 23.60
C CYS A 5 26.85 61.25 22.83
N ILE A 6 26.27 60.92 21.66
CA ILE A 6 25.04 61.56 21.18
C ILE A 6 24.12 60.46 20.62
N HIS A 7 23.06 60.20 21.39
CA HIS A 7 21.65 59.93 21.04
C HIS A 7 21.26 60.05 19.54
N LYS A 8 20.19 59.47 18.97
CA LYS A 8 19.00 58.71 19.38
C LYS A 8 18.20 58.59 18.07
N GLY A 9 17.59 57.44 17.80
CA GLY A 9 16.42 57.42 16.91
C GLY A 9 16.34 56.26 15.92
N SER A 10 15.40 55.36 16.20
CA SER A 10 14.64 54.62 15.19
C SER A 10 15.39 53.61 14.31
N SER A 11 15.84 52.49 14.91
CA SER A 11 16.15 51.28 14.14
C SER A 11 15.85 50.02 14.95
N ARG A 12 14.61 49.90 15.44
CA ARG A 12 14.11 48.65 16.04
C ARG A 12 12.76 48.20 15.49
N ILE A 13 12.12 49.01 14.65
CA ILE A 13 10.85 48.66 13.99
C ILE A 13 11.11 47.93 12.65
N LEU A 14 12.27 48.17 12.02
CA LEU A 14 12.61 47.53 10.74
C LEU A 14 13.16 46.11 10.88
N ALA A 15 13.75 45.77 12.03
CA ALA A 15 14.28 44.42 12.28
C ALA A 15 13.18 43.40 12.66
N THR A 16 12.06 43.86 13.21
CA THR A 16 10.92 43.00 13.58
C THR A 16 9.99 42.71 12.41
N LEU A 17 9.92 43.59 11.39
CA LEU A 17 9.13 43.36 10.18
C LEU A 17 9.75 42.31 9.23
N LEU A 18 11.09 42.18 9.22
CA LEU A 18 11.77 41.16 8.43
C LEU A 18 11.76 39.76 9.07
N CYS A 19 11.65 39.67 10.41
CA CYS A 19 11.49 38.38 11.09
C CYS A 19 10.04 37.88 11.07
N ALA A 20 9.04 38.77 10.97
CA ALA A 20 7.63 38.37 10.85
C ALA A 20 7.24 37.87 9.44
N ALA A 21 7.99 38.25 8.40
CA ALA A 21 7.75 37.79 7.03
C ALA A 21 8.42 36.42 6.71
N ALA A 22 9.41 35.99 7.50
CA ALA A 22 10.10 34.70 7.33
C ALA A 22 9.45 33.55 8.11
N VAL A 23 8.55 33.83 9.06
CA VAL A 23 7.81 32.81 9.84
C VAL A 23 6.41 32.54 9.25
N GLY A 24 5.97 33.34 8.27
CA GLY A 24 4.67 33.19 7.60
C GLY A 24 4.65 32.31 6.35
N ILE A 25 5.78 31.71 5.96
CA ILE A 25 5.89 30.85 4.77
C ILE A 25 6.59 29.53 5.18
N PHE A 26 6.06 28.88 6.20
CA PHE A 26 6.36 27.48 6.49
C PHE A 26 5.07 26.68 6.33
N PHE A 27 4.96 26.06 5.15
CA PHE A 27 4.14 24.87 4.86
C PHE A 27 2.63 24.95 5.15
N LEU A 28 1.90 25.65 4.29
CA LEU A 28 0.67 25.09 3.71
C LEU A 28 1.00 24.49 2.34
N ARG A 29 2.03 23.64 2.30
CA ARG A 29 2.10 22.61 1.27
C ARG A 29 1.24 21.49 1.85
N GLY A 30 -0.08 21.58 1.64
CA GLY A 30 -0.93 20.42 1.85
C GLY A 30 -0.27 19.28 1.10
N SER A 31 0.06 18.19 1.81
CA SER A 31 0.45 16.99 1.11
C SER A 31 -0.75 16.64 0.24
N LYS A 32 -0.56 16.82 -1.07
CA LYS A 32 -1.47 16.24 -2.04
C LYS A 32 -1.12 14.76 -2.08
N ASP A 33 -1.42 14.06 -1.00
CA ASP A 33 -1.44 12.62 -1.00
C ASP A 33 -2.81 12.24 -1.57
N THR A 34 -3.00 12.55 -2.86
CA THR A 34 -4.00 11.83 -3.63
C THR A 34 -3.50 10.39 -3.64
N SER A 35 -4.30 9.47 -3.10
CA SER A 35 -4.12 8.03 -3.30
C SER A 35 -3.61 7.79 -4.73
N PHE A 36 -2.60 6.93 -4.88
CA PHE A 36 -2.05 6.52 -6.19
C PHE A 36 -3.11 6.01 -7.18
N ALA A 37 -4.36 5.81 -6.72
CA ALA A 37 -5.54 5.57 -7.55
C ALA A 37 -5.88 6.72 -8.52
N ALA A 38 -5.46 7.96 -8.26
CA ALA A 38 -5.77 9.10 -9.10
C ALA A 38 -4.57 10.05 -9.22
N PRO A 39 -3.84 10.06 -10.35
CA PRO A 39 -2.83 11.09 -10.61
C PRO A 39 -3.46 12.49 -10.61
N ASP A 40 -2.63 13.52 -10.42
CA ASP A 40 -3.08 14.93 -10.44
C ASP A 40 -3.91 15.20 -11.73
N PRO A 41 -5.00 16.00 -11.70
CA PRO A 41 -5.95 16.14 -12.82
C PRO A 41 -5.36 16.56 -14.18
N TRP A 42 -4.11 17.01 -14.19
CA TRP A 42 -3.40 17.56 -15.34
C TRP A 42 -2.29 16.62 -15.84
N GLU A 43 -1.99 15.55 -15.10
CA GLU A 43 -1.06 14.53 -15.56
C GLU A 43 -1.81 13.51 -16.41
N PRO A 44 -1.26 13.11 -17.56
CA PRO A 44 -1.82 12.00 -18.31
C PRO A 44 -1.80 10.77 -17.39
N TYR A 45 -2.91 10.04 -17.34
CA TYR A 45 -2.92 8.74 -16.68
C TYR A 45 -1.73 7.93 -17.17
N PRO A 46 -0.93 7.33 -16.26
CA PRO A 46 0.17 6.50 -16.67
C PRO A 46 -0.40 5.45 -17.62
N ILE A 47 0.12 5.43 -18.85
CA ILE A 47 -0.23 4.38 -19.80
C ILE A 47 0.33 3.13 -19.16
N LEU A 48 -0.58 2.28 -18.68
CA LEU A 48 -0.21 1.02 -18.09
C LEU A 48 0.65 0.26 -19.11
N GLU A 49 1.91 -0.02 -18.75
CA GLU A 49 2.88 -0.64 -19.65
C GLU A 49 2.33 -1.96 -20.20
N SER A 50 2.69 -2.31 -21.44
CA SER A 50 2.30 -3.60 -22.02
C SER A 50 2.81 -4.72 -21.11
N CYS A 51 1.91 -5.49 -20.54
CA CYS A 51 2.24 -6.64 -19.73
C CYS A 51 2.68 -7.78 -20.66
N THR A 52 3.90 -8.28 -20.46
CA THR A 52 4.37 -9.55 -21.02
C THR A 52 4.91 -10.41 -19.89
N ARG A 53 4.63 -11.71 -19.93
CA ARG A 53 5.05 -12.64 -18.86
C ARG A 53 6.57 -12.64 -18.65
N ASP A 54 7.31 -12.54 -19.75
CA ASP A 54 8.77 -12.68 -19.78
C ASP A 54 9.53 -11.36 -19.49
N ASP A 55 8.82 -10.30 -19.06
CA ASP A 55 9.49 -9.08 -18.61
C ASP A 55 10.29 -9.34 -17.33
N ALA A 56 11.49 -8.74 -17.24
CA ALA A 56 12.36 -8.83 -16.08
C ALA A 56 11.67 -8.30 -14.80
N GLN A 57 10.75 -7.35 -14.94
CA GLN A 57 9.97 -6.82 -13.83
C GLN A 57 9.09 -7.90 -13.16
N TYR A 58 8.69 -8.95 -13.89
CA TYR A 58 7.85 -10.02 -13.35
C TYR A 58 8.63 -11.29 -13.00
N ALA A 59 9.97 -11.25 -12.97
CA ALA A 59 10.80 -12.44 -12.77
C ALA A 59 10.51 -13.18 -11.45
N THR A 60 10.07 -12.46 -10.41
CA THR A 60 9.73 -13.02 -9.08
C THR A 60 8.31 -13.57 -8.98
N MET A 61 7.50 -13.40 -10.02
CA MET A 61 6.10 -13.83 -10.00
C MET A 61 5.97 -15.35 -10.14
N PHE A 62 4.91 -15.90 -9.54
CA PHE A 62 4.71 -17.35 -9.48
C PHE A 62 4.59 -18.00 -10.87
N PHE A 63 4.16 -17.26 -11.90
CA PHE A 63 4.11 -17.79 -13.27
C PHE A 63 5.48 -18.02 -13.91
N ASN A 64 6.54 -17.41 -13.38
CA ASN A 64 7.92 -17.64 -13.84
C ASN A 64 8.66 -18.68 -13.01
N THR A 65 8.15 -19.03 -11.83
CA THR A 65 8.79 -19.98 -10.91
C THR A 65 8.08 -21.33 -10.80
N ASN A 66 6.78 -21.39 -11.12
CA ASN A 66 5.94 -22.58 -10.93
C ASN A 66 5.44 -23.12 -12.26
N ALA A 67 5.14 -24.42 -12.28
CA ALA A 67 4.52 -25.06 -13.41
C ALA A 67 3.11 -24.49 -13.67
N PHE A 68 2.71 -24.44 -14.94
CA PHE A 68 1.41 -23.90 -15.36
C PHE A 68 0.22 -24.46 -14.57
N ILE A 69 0.26 -25.74 -14.21
CA ILE A 69 -0.84 -26.42 -13.51
C ILE A 69 -1.14 -25.82 -12.13
N ASP A 70 -0.14 -25.22 -11.49
CA ASP A 70 -0.27 -24.61 -10.16
C ASP A 70 -0.79 -23.17 -10.24
N TRP A 71 -0.77 -22.54 -11.43
CA TRP A 71 -1.06 -21.11 -11.57
C TRP A 71 -2.47 -20.74 -11.09
N PRO A 72 -3.54 -21.46 -11.47
CA PRO A 72 -4.88 -21.14 -10.99
C PRO A 72 -4.96 -21.21 -9.46
N GLU A 73 -4.45 -22.28 -8.87
CA GLU A 73 -4.49 -22.45 -7.41
C GLU A 73 -3.70 -21.35 -6.69
N LYS A 74 -2.51 -21.00 -7.19
CA LYS A 74 -1.69 -19.92 -6.62
C LYS A 74 -2.39 -18.57 -6.70
N TYR A 75 -3.00 -18.25 -7.84
CA TYR A 75 -3.76 -17.02 -8.03
C TYR A 75 -4.93 -16.93 -7.04
N HIS A 76 -5.81 -17.93 -7.05
CA HIS A 76 -7.02 -17.93 -6.21
C HIS A 76 -6.68 -17.99 -4.72
N THR A 77 -5.62 -18.69 -4.33
CA THR A 77 -5.14 -18.73 -2.94
C THR A 77 -4.65 -17.36 -2.49
N ALA A 78 -3.80 -16.70 -3.29
CA ALA A 78 -3.29 -15.37 -2.95
C ALA A 78 -4.41 -14.33 -2.82
N VAL A 79 -5.38 -14.35 -3.74
CA VAL A 79 -6.57 -13.48 -3.68
C VAL A 79 -7.40 -13.77 -2.41
N ASN A 80 -7.66 -15.04 -2.11
CA ASN A 80 -8.45 -15.43 -0.94
C ASN A 80 -7.76 -15.03 0.37
N GLU A 81 -6.45 -15.27 0.50
CA GLU A 81 -5.67 -14.89 1.69
C GLU A 81 -5.76 -13.38 1.97
N ILE A 82 -5.66 -12.54 0.94
CA ILE A 82 -5.76 -11.08 1.08
C ILE A 82 -7.18 -10.66 1.47
N ILE A 83 -8.19 -11.26 0.86
CA ILE A 83 -9.59 -10.97 1.21
C ILE A 83 -9.87 -11.36 2.66
N GLU A 84 -9.43 -12.55 3.09
CA GLU A 84 -9.59 -13.01 4.46
C GLU A 84 -8.86 -12.11 5.47
N GLU A 85 -7.63 -11.68 5.15
CA GLU A 85 -6.88 -10.72 5.97
C GLU A 85 -7.63 -9.38 6.06
N TYR A 86 -8.16 -8.89 4.95
CA TYR A 86 -8.85 -7.61 4.91
C TYR A 86 -10.20 -7.62 5.66
N LEU A 87 -10.89 -8.77 5.70
CA LEU A 87 -12.12 -8.94 6.46
C LEU A 87 -11.91 -8.93 7.98
N GLN A 88 -10.68 -9.14 8.47
CA GLN A 88 -10.38 -9.05 9.90
C GLN A 88 -10.38 -7.58 10.37
N PRO A 89 -10.83 -7.27 11.59
CA PRO A 89 -10.73 -5.91 12.11
C PRO A 89 -9.26 -5.48 12.25
N PRO A 90 -8.92 -4.20 12.02
CA PRO A 90 -7.55 -3.73 12.16
C PRO A 90 -7.10 -3.87 13.62
N THR A 91 -5.92 -4.44 13.84
CA THR A 91 -5.36 -4.65 15.18
C THR A 91 -4.68 -3.38 15.72
N ASN A 92 -4.08 -2.58 14.84
CA ASN A 92 -3.36 -1.36 15.18
C ASN A 92 -4.01 -0.15 14.50
N ILE A 93 -4.54 0.76 15.32
CA ILE A 93 -5.12 2.02 14.87
C ILE A 93 -4.20 3.16 15.31
N ALA A 94 -3.65 3.88 14.34
CA ALA A 94 -2.69 4.95 14.57
C ALA A 94 -3.38 6.34 14.51
N CYS A 95 -4.07 6.70 15.59
CA CYS A 95 -4.90 7.92 15.66
C CYS A 95 -4.17 9.25 15.46
N PHE A 96 -2.84 9.27 15.52
CA PHE A 96 -2.02 10.46 15.36
C PHE A 96 -1.25 10.50 14.03
N ASN A 97 -1.42 9.49 13.17
CA ASN A 97 -0.76 9.39 11.88
C ASN A 97 -1.70 9.81 10.73
N GLN A 98 -1.12 10.19 9.59
CA GLN A 98 -1.89 10.49 8.37
C GLN A 98 -2.60 9.24 7.82
N VAL A 99 -1.92 8.08 7.90
CA VAL A 99 -2.50 6.79 7.58
C VAL A 99 -3.09 6.19 8.87
N LEU A 100 -4.43 6.16 8.94
CA LEU A 100 -5.19 5.69 10.10
C LEU A 100 -4.99 4.19 10.36
N ILE A 101 -4.89 3.41 9.29
CA ILE A 101 -4.78 1.95 9.31
C ILE A 101 -3.51 1.54 8.55
N PRO A 102 -2.31 1.76 9.12
CA PRO A 102 -1.07 1.46 8.42
C PRO A 102 -1.03 -0.01 7.99
N LEU A 103 -0.52 -0.24 6.78
CA LEU A 103 -0.32 -1.58 6.28
C LEU A 103 0.78 -2.26 7.10
N ASP A 104 0.49 -3.44 7.66
CA ASP A 104 1.48 -4.19 8.40
C ASP A 104 2.56 -4.73 7.46
N ALA A 105 3.82 -4.68 7.86
CA ALA A 105 4.94 -5.17 7.04
C ALA A 105 4.84 -6.70 6.81
N SER A 106 4.18 -7.43 7.72
CA SER A 106 3.86 -8.86 7.57
C SER A 106 2.57 -9.15 6.80
N SER A 107 1.85 -8.14 6.32
CA SER A 107 0.60 -8.34 5.59
C SER A 107 0.83 -9.11 4.29
N LYS A 108 -0.15 -9.95 3.93
CA LYS A 108 -0.16 -10.64 2.63
C LYS A 108 -0.34 -9.64 1.50
N LEU A 109 -1.07 -8.56 1.75
CA LEU A 109 -1.22 -7.47 0.80
C LEU A 109 0.13 -6.78 0.49
N ALA A 110 0.94 -6.44 1.49
CA ALA A 110 2.27 -5.87 1.27
C ALA A 110 3.19 -6.85 0.54
N ALA A 111 3.16 -8.12 0.94
CA ALA A 111 3.93 -9.16 0.28
C ALA A 111 3.56 -9.30 -1.20
N LEU A 112 2.27 -9.29 -1.54
CA LEU A 112 1.82 -9.31 -2.93
C LEU A 112 2.21 -8.04 -3.66
N ALA A 113 1.93 -6.86 -3.09
CA ALA A 113 2.22 -5.57 -3.71
C ALA A 113 3.69 -5.43 -4.08
N SER A 114 4.61 -5.89 -3.22
CA SER A 114 6.06 -5.84 -3.48
C SER A 114 6.51 -6.64 -4.71
N THR A 115 5.70 -7.59 -5.19
CA THR A 115 5.98 -8.35 -6.42
C THR A 115 5.51 -7.65 -7.69
N LEU A 116 4.62 -6.67 -7.56
CA LEU A 116 3.99 -5.98 -8.67
C LEU A 116 4.80 -4.72 -9.03
N PRO A 117 5.01 -4.42 -10.32
CA PRO A 117 5.84 -3.29 -10.74
C PRO A 117 5.52 -1.94 -10.08
N PRO A 118 4.25 -1.55 -9.89
CA PRO A 118 3.94 -0.24 -9.29
C PRO A 118 4.41 -0.08 -7.84
N TRP A 119 4.67 -1.18 -7.13
CA TRP A 119 5.06 -1.15 -5.70
C TRP A 119 6.35 -1.93 -5.42
N GLN A 120 7.17 -2.18 -6.45
CA GLN A 120 8.51 -2.74 -6.26
C GLN A 120 9.43 -1.74 -5.54
N ASP A 121 9.24 -0.45 -5.81
CA ASP A 121 10.01 0.59 -5.14
C ASP A 121 9.53 0.77 -3.68
N PRO A 122 10.46 0.73 -2.70
CA PRO A 122 10.09 0.84 -1.28
C PRO A 122 9.37 2.16 -0.92
N GLY A 123 9.60 3.22 -1.70
CA GLY A 123 8.92 4.50 -1.53
C GLY A 123 7.43 4.41 -1.83
N ASP A 124 7.06 3.77 -2.94
CA ASP A 124 5.67 3.62 -3.36
C ASP A 124 4.95 2.58 -2.51
N LEU A 125 5.63 1.51 -2.11
CA LEU A 125 5.10 0.53 -1.17
C LEU A 125 4.77 1.15 0.20
N ALA A 126 5.59 2.09 0.68
CA ALA A 126 5.37 2.76 1.96
C ALA A 126 4.16 3.72 1.95
N MET A 127 3.70 4.11 0.76
CA MET A 127 2.49 4.93 0.60
C MET A 127 1.21 4.10 0.50
N LEU A 128 1.32 2.78 0.40
CA LEU A 128 0.17 1.87 0.30
C LEU A 128 -0.55 1.77 1.65
N ASP A 129 -1.86 2.04 1.65
CA ASP A 129 -2.73 1.84 2.79
C ASP A 129 -3.48 0.50 2.68
N ARG A 130 -4.00 0.01 3.79
CA ARG A 130 -4.89 -1.16 3.83
C ARG A 130 -6.09 -0.99 2.89
N ASN A 131 -6.59 0.24 2.74
CA ASN A 131 -7.73 0.56 1.88
C ASN A 131 -7.45 0.39 0.38
N ASP A 132 -6.18 0.35 -0.03
CA ASP A 132 -5.78 0.21 -1.43
C ASP A 132 -5.79 -1.26 -1.91
N TYR A 133 -6.25 -2.21 -1.09
CA TYR A 133 -6.32 -3.64 -1.42
C TYR A 133 -6.97 -3.92 -2.78
N GLY A 134 -8.03 -3.18 -3.14
CA GLY A 134 -8.75 -3.36 -4.39
C GLY A 134 -7.89 -3.05 -5.62
N ILE A 135 -7.06 -2.02 -5.54
CA ILE A 135 -6.18 -1.61 -6.66
C ILE A 135 -5.07 -2.66 -6.86
N VAL A 136 -4.48 -3.12 -5.76
CA VAL A 136 -3.46 -4.18 -5.78
C VAL A 136 -4.03 -5.47 -6.38
N LEU A 137 -5.22 -5.89 -5.95
CA LEU A 137 -5.86 -7.10 -6.48
C LEU A 137 -6.24 -6.98 -7.97
N LEU A 138 -6.65 -5.79 -8.41
CA LEU A 138 -6.94 -5.53 -9.83
C LEU A 138 -5.69 -5.56 -10.69
N GLU A 139 -4.57 -5.00 -10.21
CA GLU A 139 -3.29 -5.09 -10.93
C GLU A 139 -2.77 -6.53 -10.96
N PHE A 140 -2.93 -7.27 -9.86
CA PHE A 140 -2.60 -8.69 -9.81
C PHE A 140 -3.42 -9.51 -10.81
N LEU A 141 -4.74 -9.28 -10.90
CA LEU A 141 -5.60 -9.89 -11.91
C LEU A 141 -5.14 -9.52 -13.32
N ARG A 142 -4.82 -8.25 -13.56
CA ARG A 142 -4.35 -7.79 -14.86
C ARG A 142 -3.12 -8.56 -15.31
N ILE A 143 -2.10 -8.66 -14.46
CA ILE A 143 -0.87 -9.39 -14.78
C ILE A 143 -1.16 -10.88 -14.97
N TYR A 144 -2.02 -11.47 -14.14
CA TYR A 144 -2.42 -12.87 -14.29
C TYR A 144 -3.09 -13.15 -15.64
N GLU A 145 -4.05 -12.32 -16.05
CA GLU A 145 -4.68 -12.42 -17.37
C GLU A 145 -3.70 -12.22 -18.51
N CYS A 146 -2.75 -11.30 -18.38
CA CYS A 146 -1.70 -11.11 -19.37
C CYS A 146 -0.84 -12.36 -19.52
N ALA A 147 -0.43 -12.97 -18.40
CA ALA A 147 0.33 -14.21 -18.43
C ALA A 147 -0.45 -15.36 -19.07
N LEU A 148 -1.76 -15.47 -18.79
CA LEU A 148 -2.65 -16.42 -19.45
C LEU A 148 -2.81 -16.16 -20.95
N PHE A 149 -2.90 -14.89 -21.36
CA PHE A 149 -3.01 -14.51 -22.76
C PHE A 149 -1.75 -14.82 -23.55
N ASP A 150 -0.58 -14.50 -22.99
CA ASP A 150 0.72 -14.86 -23.56
C ASP A 150 0.86 -16.38 -23.68
N GLN A 151 0.47 -17.12 -22.63
CA GLN A 151 0.47 -18.58 -22.63
C GLN A 151 -0.48 -19.17 -23.69
N ASN A 152 -1.61 -18.50 -23.99
CA ASN A 152 -2.58 -18.99 -24.97
C ASN A 152 -2.05 -18.92 -26.41
N PHE A 153 -1.03 -18.09 -26.67
CA PHE A 153 -0.44 -17.99 -27.99
C PHE A 153 0.29 -19.30 -28.33
N HIS A 154 -0.17 -19.95 -29.41
CA HIS A 154 0.21 -21.33 -29.77
C HIS A 154 1.72 -21.64 -29.70
N PRO A 155 2.64 -20.81 -30.24
CA PRO A 155 4.07 -21.13 -30.17
C PRO A 155 4.63 -21.03 -28.74
N TYR A 156 4.15 -20.10 -27.89
CA TYR A 156 4.59 -20.05 -26.48
C TYR A 156 4.08 -21.25 -25.70
N LEU A 157 2.81 -21.62 -25.87
CA LEU A 157 2.22 -22.81 -25.24
C LEU A 157 3.03 -24.09 -25.50
N VAL A 158 3.37 -24.33 -26.77
CA VAL A 158 4.11 -25.51 -27.19
C VAL A 158 5.52 -25.51 -26.59
N MET A 159 6.21 -24.37 -26.67
CA MET A 159 7.58 -24.25 -26.16
C MET A 159 7.64 -24.40 -24.64
N ASP A 160 6.66 -23.88 -23.91
CA ASP A 160 6.60 -24.01 -22.46
C ASP A 160 6.31 -25.45 -22.01
N ILE A 161 5.37 -26.15 -22.65
CA ILE A 161 5.12 -27.57 -22.34
C ILE A 161 6.39 -28.40 -22.57
N ILE A 162 7.09 -28.12 -23.68
CA ILE A 162 8.35 -28.78 -24.01
C ILE A 162 9.40 -28.47 -22.95
N ARG A 163 9.58 -27.18 -22.60
CA ARG A 163 10.53 -26.72 -21.58
C ARG A 163 10.27 -27.38 -20.22
N GLU A 164 9.04 -27.33 -19.73
CA GLU A 164 8.66 -27.92 -18.44
C GLU A 164 8.92 -29.45 -18.41
N LYS A 165 8.55 -30.16 -19.49
CA LYS A 165 8.83 -31.60 -19.59
C LYS A 165 10.32 -31.89 -19.60
N PHE A 166 11.12 -31.05 -20.26
CA PHE A 166 12.58 -31.17 -20.24
C PHE A 166 13.16 -30.87 -18.86
N GLU A 167 12.70 -29.84 -18.17
CA GLU A 167 13.15 -29.49 -16.81
C GLU A 167 12.83 -30.62 -15.82
N ALA A 168 11.63 -31.21 -15.92
CA ALA A 168 11.22 -32.35 -15.12
C ALA A 168 12.08 -33.60 -15.40
N ALA A 169 12.37 -33.89 -16.68
CA ALA A 169 13.18 -35.03 -17.08
C ALA A 169 14.67 -34.86 -16.77
N ALA A 170 15.20 -33.64 -16.86
CA ALA A 170 16.61 -33.33 -16.63
C ALA A 170 16.97 -33.27 -15.13
N GLY A 171 15.98 -33.21 -14.22
CA GLY A 171 16.22 -33.10 -12.78
C GLY A 171 17.11 -31.92 -12.38
N GLY A 172 17.15 -30.85 -13.20
CA GLY A 172 18.02 -29.68 -13.02
C GLY A 172 19.45 -29.81 -13.60
N GLY A 173 19.76 -30.88 -14.35
CA GLY A 173 21.05 -31.04 -15.04
C GLY A 173 21.10 -30.37 -16.42
N PRO A 174 22.31 -30.20 -17.01
CA PRO A 174 22.45 -29.65 -18.36
C PRO A 174 21.74 -30.54 -19.38
N MET A 175 21.07 -29.89 -20.34
CA MET A 175 20.21 -30.45 -21.38
C MET A 175 20.95 -31.45 -22.28
N SER A 176 21.16 -32.68 -21.79
CA SER A 176 21.75 -33.78 -22.54
C SER A 176 20.63 -34.73 -22.99
N PHE A 177 20.02 -34.36 -24.12
CA PHE A 177 19.33 -35.23 -25.08
C PHE A 177 18.47 -36.36 -24.49
N VAL A 178 17.37 -36.01 -23.80
CA VAL A 178 16.29 -36.97 -23.48
C VAL A 178 15.16 -36.77 -24.47
N LEU A 179 15.27 -37.42 -25.63
CA LEU A 179 14.24 -37.42 -26.69
C LEU A 179 13.54 -38.78 -26.85
N GLU A 180 13.83 -39.77 -26.00
CA GLU A 180 13.28 -41.12 -26.18
C GLU A 180 11.79 -41.23 -25.82
N ASP A 181 11.25 -40.40 -24.92
CA ASP A 181 9.87 -40.51 -24.42
C ASP A 181 8.92 -39.36 -24.86
N PHE A 182 9.34 -38.48 -25.78
CA PHE A 182 8.47 -37.38 -26.23
C PHE A 182 7.48 -37.85 -27.31
N VAL A 183 6.30 -38.32 -26.88
CA VAL A 183 5.22 -38.73 -27.79
C VAL A 183 4.41 -37.50 -28.23
N PHE A 184 4.29 -37.28 -29.55
CA PHE A 184 3.52 -36.16 -30.11
C PHE A 184 2.04 -36.16 -29.67
N GLU A 185 1.43 -37.33 -29.49
CA GLU A 185 0.05 -37.47 -29.00
C GLU A 185 -0.12 -36.94 -27.57
N ASP A 186 0.90 -37.09 -26.71
CA ASP A 186 0.89 -36.54 -25.35
C ASP A 186 1.03 -35.03 -25.34
N LEU A 187 1.78 -34.47 -26.30
CA LEU A 187 1.87 -33.02 -26.47
C LEU A 187 0.52 -32.42 -26.88
N GLU A 188 -0.17 -33.03 -27.84
CA GLU A 188 -1.47 -32.55 -28.31
C GLU A 188 -2.54 -32.61 -27.20
N ARG A 189 -2.57 -33.69 -26.42
CA ARG A 189 -3.45 -33.80 -25.25
C ARG A 189 -3.17 -32.72 -24.21
N GLU A 190 -1.91 -32.45 -23.92
CA GLU A 190 -1.50 -31.41 -22.97
C GLU A 190 -1.87 -30.00 -23.46
N ILE A 191 -1.69 -29.72 -24.75
CA ILE A 191 -2.09 -28.45 -25.37
C ILE A 191 -3.60 -28.22 -25.20
N ILE A 192 -4.41 -29.22 -25.53
CA ILE A 192 -5.88 -29.13 -25.42
C ILE A 192 -6.28 -28.93 -23.95
N TYR A 193 -5.65 -29.67 -23.04
CA TYR A 193 -5.90 -29.58 -21.61
C TYR A 193 -5.58 -28.19 -21.05
N ARG A 194 -4.39 -27.66 -21.32
CA ARG A 194 -3.98 -26.32 -20.87
C ARG A 194 -4.82 -25.22 -21.48
N LYS A 195 -5.15 -25.29 -22.77
CA LYS A 195 -6.06 -24.33 -23.41
C LYS A 195 -7.41 -24.26 -22.72
N ARG A 196 -7.98 -25.41 -22.37
CA ARG A 196 -9.26 -25.46 -21.64
C ARG A 196 -9.16 -24.76 -20.28
N ILE A 197 -8.05 -24.96 -19.56
CA ILE A 197 -7.80 -24.25 -18.28
C ILE A 197 -7.68 -22.74 -18.53
N ILE A 198 -6.89 -22.31 -19.51
CA ILE A 198 -6.70 -20.89 -19.83
C ILE A 198 -8.03 -20.22 -20.18
N GLU A 199 -8.82 -20.84 -21.07
CA GLU A 199 -10.13 -20.33 -21.47
C GLU A 199 -11.09 -20.25 -20.29
N GLN A 200 -11.06 -21.24 -19.41
CA GLN A 200 -11.87 -21.25 -18.19
C GLN A 200 -11.44 -20.11 -17.26
N GLU A 201 -10.15 -19.97 -16.95
CA GLU A 201 -9.63 -18.93 -16.05
C GLU A 201 -9.88 -17.51 -16.59
N LEU A 202 -9.65 -17.28 -17.89
CA LEU A 202 -9.95 -15.99 -18.53
C LEU A 202 -11.45 -15.65 -18.45
N ALA A 203 -12.33 -16.66 -18.45
CA ALA A 203 -13.77 -16.46 -18.31
C ALA A 203 -14.22 -16.30 -16.84
N THR A 204 -13.48 -16.83 -15.86
CA THR A 204 -13.93 -16.89 -14.45
C THR A 204 -13.20 -15.92 -13.52
N ALA A 205 -11.90 -15.68 -13.68
CA ALA A 205 -11.08 -14.96 -12.70
C ALA A 205 -11.57 -13.52 -12.46
N ARG A 206 -11.72 -12.74 -13.54
CA ARG A 206 -12.22 -11.35 -13.48
C ARG A 206 -13.61 -11.21 -12.87
N PRO A 207 -14.66 -11.88 -13.38
CA PRO A 207 -15.99 -11.72 -12.80
C PRO A 207 -16.06 -12.25 -11.36
N ALA A 208 -15.24 -13.24 -10.99
CA ALA A 208 -15.15 -13.69 -9.60
C ALA A 208 -14.54 -12.61 -8.69
N LEU A 209 -13.41 -12.02 -9.10
CA LEU A 209 -12.75 -10.96 -8.33
C LEU A 209 -13.65 -9.72 -8.21
N GLU A 210 -14.27 -9.27 -9.31
CA GLU A 210 -15.17 -8.11 -9.29
C GLU A 210 -16.33 -8.32 -8.30
N ARG A 211 -16.94 -9.51 -8.28
CA ARG A 211 -17.98 -9.85 -7.30
C ARG A 211 -17.44 -9.84 -5.88
N ALA A 212 -16.26 -10.41 -5.66
CA ALA A 212 -15.63 -10.43 -4.34
C ALA A 212 -15.34 -9.01 -3.85
N LEU A 213 -14.76 -8.15 -4.68
CA LEU A 213 -14.49 -6.75 -4.35
C LEU A 213 -15.77 -5.97 -4.04
N VAL A 214 -16.86 -6.20 -4.78
CA VAL A 214 -18.16 -5.58 -4.49
C VAL A 214 -18.69 -6.00 -3.12
N VAL A 215 -18.61 -7.29 -2.80
CA VAL A 215 -19.07 -7.81 -1.49
C VAL A 215 -18.20 -7.26 -0.36
N VAL A 216 -16.88 -7.37 -0.46
CA VAL A 216 -15.94 -6.90 0.56
C VAL A 216 -16.09 -5.40 0.77
N SER A 217 -16.09 -4.61 -0.30
CA SER A 217 -16.32 -3.17 -0.24
C SER A 217 -17.63 -2.83 0.47
N SER A 218 -18.71 -3.57 0.22
CA SER A 218 -20.00 -3.34 0.90
C SER A 218 -19.95 -3.59 2.41
N LEU A 219 -19.13 -4.55 2.87
CA LEU A 219 -18.97 -4.90 4.28
C LEU A 219 -18.06 -3.91 5.01
N THR A 220 -16.99 -3.45 4.35
CA THR A 220 -15.92 -2.67 4.99
C THR A 220 -16.00 -1.18 4.68
N ARG A 221 -17.00 -0.71 3.92
CA ARG A 221 -17.13 0.70 3.51
C ARG A 221 -17.07 1.68 4.68
N LEU A 222 -17.58 1.26 5.84
CA LEU A 222 -17.63 2.08 7.05
C LEU A 222 -16.41 1.88 7.95
N SER A 223 -15.49 0.98 7.60
CA SER A 223 -14.31 0.68 8.44
C SER A 223 -13.44 1.90 8.70
N PRO A 224 -13.14 2.79 7.73
CA PRO A 224 -12.35 3.99 8.03
C PRO A 224 -13.07 4.94 9.00
N ILE A 225 -14.40 5.07 8.86
CA ILE A 225 -15.22 5.92 9.73
C ILE A 225 -15.24 5.36 11.16
N ASP A 226 -15.37 4.04 11.30
CA ASP A 226 -15.35 3.39 12.61
C ASP A 226 -14.02 3.62 13.33
N VAL A 227 -12.91 3.51 12.59
CA VAL A 227 -11.57 3.79 13.09
C VAL A 227 -11.38 5.25 13.50
N GLU A 228 -11.88 6.21 12.71
CA GLU A 228 -11.85 7.63 13.08
C GLU A 228 -12.68 7.92 14.34
N LEU A 229 -13.86 7.29 14.47
CA LEU A 229 -14.71 7.42 15.65
C LEU A 229 -14.03 6.87 16.90
N GLU A 230 -13.33 5.74 16.80
CA GLU A 230 -12.54 5.21 17.91
C GLU A 230 -11.42 6.17 18.33
N CYS A 231 -10.75 6.79 17.36
CA CYS A 231 -9.74 7.81 17.63
C CYS A 231 -10.31 9.07 18.29
N LEU A 232 -11.46 9.54 17.83
CA LEU A 232 -12.16 10.67 18.47
C LEU A 232 -12.61 10.31 19.89
N GLN A 233 -13.05 9.07 20.12
CA GLN A 233 -13.41 8.60 21.45
C GLN A 233 -12.19 8.60 22.38
N ARG A 234 -11.03 8.10 21.93
CA ARG A 234 -9.78 8.14 22.70
C ARG A 234 -9.36 9.59 22.99
N ALA A 235 -9.38 10.47 22.00
CA ALA A 235 -9.08 11.89 22.18
C ALA A 235 -10.04 12.56 23.18
N SER A 236 -11.32 12.21 23.17
CA SER A 236 -12.30 12.74 24.12
C SER A 236 -12.02 12.33 25.57
N LEU A 237 -11.52 11.11 25.78
CA LEU A 237 -11.11 10.61 27.09
C LEU A 237 -9.84 11.33 27.56
N ASP A 238 -8.88 11.54 26.68
CA ASP A 238 -7.65 12.28 26.98
C ASP A 238 -7.93 13.74 27.35
N LEU A 239 -8.85 14.40 26.64
CA LEU A 239 -9.29 15.76 26.99
C LEU A 239 -9.95 15.82 28.37
N ARG A 240 -10.80 14.84 28.71
CA ARG A 240 -11.42 14.77 30.04
C ARG A 240 -10.38 14.57 31.13
N ASN A 241 -9.41 13.69 30.91
CA ASN A 241 -8.31 13.46 31.85
C ASN A 241 -7.42 14.70 31.99
N GLY A 242 -7.09 15.37 30.88
CA GLY A 242 -6.28 16.59 30.88
C GLY A 242 -6.98 17.77 31.56
N LEU A 243 -8.29 17.94 31.34
CA LEU A 243 -9.09 18.95 32.02
C LEU A 243 -9.25 18.64 33.51
N GLY A 244 -9.39 17.36 33.89
CA GLY A 244 -9.39 16.94 35.30
C GLY A 244 -8.08 17.28 36.00
N LEU A 245 -6.94 16.94 35.38
CA LEU A 245 -5.61 17.28 35.90
C LEU A 245 -5.40 18.80 35.99
N ALA A 246 -5.85 19.56 34.99
CA ALA A 246 -5.78 21.02 35.02
C ALA A 246 -6.64 21.61 36.13
N ALA A 247 -7.84 21.05 36.38
CA ALA A 247 -8.70 21.44 37.48
C ALA A 247 -8.02 21.17 38.84
N ASP A 248 -7.45 19.98 39.04
CA ASP A 248 -6.74 19.63 40.27
C ASP A 248 -5.50 20.52 40.48
N ALA A 249 -4.72 20.77 39.43
CA ALA A 249 -3.58 21.69 39.49
C ALA A 249 -4.02 23.13 39.81
N SER A 250 -5.18 23.56 39.32
CA SER A 250 -5.71 24.90 39.59
C SER A 250 -6.16 25.09 41.05
N VAL A 251 -6.56 24.02 41.73
CA VAL A 251 -6.87 24.03 43.17
C VAL A 251 -5.60 24.16 44.01
N CYS A 252 -4.48 23.61 43.55
CA CYS A 252 -3.18 23.69 44.22
C CYS A 252 -2.37 24.96 43.88
N MET A 253 -2.76 25.74 42.88
CA MET A 253 -2.09 27.02 42.60
C MET A 253 -2.42 28.02 43.71
N PRO A 254 -1.41 28.69 44.30
CA PRO A 254 -1.66 29.73 45.28
C PRO A 254 -2.52 30.81 44.62
N LYS A 255 -3.71 31.05 45.17
CA LYS A 255 -4.56 32.16 44.73
C LYS A 255 -3.69 33.42 44.83
N GLY A 256 -3.41 34.07 43.72
CA GLY A 256 -2.66 35.35 43.72
C GLY A 256 -3.30 36.45 44.57
N TRP A 257 -4.50 36.22 45.10
CA TRP A 257 -5.19 37.07 46.06
C TRP A 257 -4.73 36.87 47.51
N ASP A 258 -3.98 35.81 47.82
CA ASP A 258 -3.35 35.57 49.14
C ASP A 258 -1.91 36.13 49.21
N ALA A 259 -1.38 36.63 48.08
CA ALA A 259 -0.05 37.24 48.04
C ALA A 259 -0.02 38.69 48.57
N LYS A 260 -1.14 39.23 49.05
CA LYS A 260 -1.23 40.61 49.57
C LYS A 260 -0.99 40.72 51.08
N ASP A 261 -0.81 39.64 51.83
CA ASP A 261 -0.71 39.72 53.29
C ASP A 261 0.49 38.99 53.94
N PRO A 262 1.75 39.33 53.60
CA PRO A 262 2.87 39.04 54.50
C PRO A 262 3.60 40.28 55.04
N LEU A 263 3.04 41.50 54.95
CA LEU A 263 3.68 42.73 55.48
C LEU A 263 2.90 43.40 56.61
N ARG A 264 2.18 42.63 57.42
CA ARG A 264 1.69 43.06 58.74
C ARG A 264 2.45 42.30 59.82
N ASP A 265 3.73 42.65 59.96
CA ASP A 265 4.53 42.53 61.20
C ASP A 265 5.95 43.05 60.92
N LEU A 266 6.10 44.39 60.88
CA LEU A 266 7.35 45.13 61.08
C LEU A 266 7.03 46.50 61.69
#